data_AF-A0A2V8VEN7-F1
#
_entry.id   AF-A0A2V8VEN7-F1
#
_cell.length_a   1.000
_cell.length_b   1.000
_cell.length_c   1.000
_cell.angle_alpha   90.00
_cell.angle_beta   90.00
_cell.angle_gamma   90.00
#
_symmetry.space_group_name_H-M   'P 1'
#
loop_
_entity.id
_entity.type
_entity.pdbx_description
1 polymer ?
#
loop_
_entity_poly.entity_id
_entity_poly.type
_entity_poly.pdbx_seq_one_letter_code
_entity_poly.pdbx_strand_id
1 'polypeptide(L)' 'MTQSEWAGPLTFCGRSFSITELELVRGIVAEFASLGITEISRTVCELLEWKRPNGGLKNLECRQMLERLCDQGL' A
#
# COMPACT_ATOMS: atom_id res chain seq x y z
N MET A 1 -19.52 -8.78 -1.95
CA MET A 1 -18.40 -9.21 -1.09
C MET A 1 -17.26 -9.54 -2.03
N THR A 2 -16.51 -8.52 -2.44
CA THR A 2 -15.49 -8.62 -3.50
C THR A 2 -14.32 -9.43 -2.98
N GLN A 3 -14.13 -10.61 -3.57
CA GLN A 3 -12.98 -11.48 -3.32
C GLN A 3 -11.70 -10.74 -3.64
N SER A 4 -10.77 -10.75 -2.72
CA SER A 4 -9.43 -10.21 -2.88
C SER A 4 -8.57 -11.25 -3.58
N GLU A 5 -8.13 -10.95 -4.80
CA GLU A 5 -7.28 -11.83 -5.62
C GLU A 5 -5.81 -11.87 -5.15
N TRP A 6 -5.55 -11.73 -3.85
CA TRP A 6 -4.19 -11.92 -3.35
C TRP A 6 -3.94 -13.39 -3.07
N ALA A 7 -3.12 -13.98 -3.93
CA ALA A 7 -2.67 -15.37 -3.82
C ALA A 7 -1.76 -15.63 -2.60
N GLY A 8 -1.31 -14.59 -1.89
CA GLY A 8 -0.42 -14.73 -0.74
C GLY A 8 0.14 -13.39 -0.23
N PRO A 9 0.93 -13.40 0.86
CA PRO A 9 1.59 -12.19 1.36
C PRO A 9 2.55 -11.63 0.31
N LEU A 10 2.56 -10.30 0.16
CA LEU A 10 3.45 -9.61 -0.76
C LEU A 10 4.72 -9.18 -0.01
N THR A 11 5.91 -9.43 -0.55
CA THR A 11 7.14 -8.85 0.01
C THR A 11 7.68 -7.78 -0.91
N PHE A 12 7.86 -6.56 -0.38
CA PHE A 12 8.36 -5.40 -1.11
C PHE A 12 9.33 -4.59 -0.26
N CYS A 13 10.48 -4.19 -0.83
CA CYS A 13 11.55 -3.46 -0.14
C CYS A 13 11.93 -4.01 1.25
N GLY A 14 11.98 -5.35 1.38
CA GLY A 14 12.34 -6.05 2.61
C GLY A 14 11.25 -6.06 3.69
N ARG A 15 10.04 -5.59 3.40
CA ARG A 15 8.86 -5.74 4.26
C ARG A 15 7.89 -6.73 3.64
N SER A 16 7.36 -7.64 4.44
CA SER A 16 6.24 -8.50 4.05
C SER A 16 4.93 -7.87 4.49
N PHE A 17 3.98 -7.82 3.58
CA PHE A 17 2.61 -7.33 3.76
C PHE A 17 1.69 -8.55 3.81
N SER A 18 0.98 -8.68 4.92
CA SER A 18 -0.08 -9.66 5.08
C SER A 18 -1.27 -9.36 4.16
N ILE A 19 -2.10 -10.37 3.93
CA ILE A 19 -3.37 -10.22 3.19
C ILE A 19 -4.24 -9.11 3.82
N THR A 20 -4.28 -9.00 5.14
CA THR A 20 -5.06 -7.97 5.85
C THR A 20 -4.50 -6.56 5.61
N GLU A 21 -3.19 -6.39 5.61
CA GLU A 21 -2.57 -5.09 5.30
C GLU A 21 -2.81 -4.69 3.85
N LEU A 22 -2.74 -5.64 2.93
CA LEU A 22 -3.10 -5.39 1.54
C LEU A 22 -4.59 -4.98 1.46
N GLU A 23 -5.50 -5.59 2.24
CA GLU A 23 -6.96 -5.31 2.22
C GLU A 23 -7.20 -3.86 2.62
N LEU A 24 -6.49 -3.45 3.67
CA LEU A 24 -6.46 -2.07 4.12
C LEU A 24 -5.95 -1.14 3.01
N VAL A 25 -4.86 -1.48 2.34
CA VAL A 25 -4.32 -0.69 1.21
C VAL A 25 -5.37 -0.52 0.11
N ARG A 26 -6.04 -1.60 -0.31
CA ARG A 26 -7.09 -1.52 -1.33
C ARG A 26 -8.24 -0.62 -0.88
N GLY A 27 -8.66 -0.73 0.38
CA GLY A 27 -9.68 0.12 0.98
C GLY A 27 -9.29 1.60 0.92
N ILE A 28 -8.06 1.93 1.31
CA ILE A 28 -7.53 3.31 1.26
C ILE A 28 -7.48 3.82 -0.18
N VAL A 29 -6.96 3.03 -1.13
CA VAL A 29 -6.89 3.42 -2.54
C VAL A 29 -8.29 3.69 -3.10
N ALA A 30 -9.27 2.85 -2.78
CA ALA A 30 -10.66 3.02 -3.23
C ALA A 30 -11.35 4.22 -2.59
N GLU A 31 -11.18 4.43 -1.28
CA GLU A 31 -11.77 5.54 -0.54
C GLU A 31 -11.19 6.89 -0.97
N PHE A 32 -9.89 6.92 -1.26
CA PHE A 32 -9.15 8.12 -1.65
C PHE A 32 -8.79 8.15 -3.13
N ALA A 33 -9.53 7.46 -4.01
CA ALA A 33 -9.22 7.37 -5.44
C ALA A 33 -9.20 8.72 -6.17
N SER A 34 -9.84 9.74 -5.59
CA SER A 34 -9.83 11.13 -6.08
C SER A 34 -8.54 11.89 -5.72
N LEU A 35 -7.74 11.37 -4.78
CA LEU A 35 -6.43 11.91 -4.44
C LEU A 35 -5.36 11.38 -5.40
N GLY A 36 -4.28 12.15 -5.56
CA GLY A 36 -3.11 11.65 -6.30
C GLY A 36 -2.43 10.50 -5.55
N ILE A 37 -1.84 9.55 -6.30
CA ILE A 37 -1.12 8.39 -5.73
C ILE A 37 -0.05 8.76 -4.70
N THR A 38 0.50 9.97 -4.80
CA THR A 38 1.47 10.50 -3.82
C THR A 38 0.84 10.76 -2.46
N GLU A 39 -0.38 11.30 -2.38
CA GLU A 39 -1.08 11.49 -1.11
C GLU A 39 -1.50 10.13 -0.53
N ILE A 40 -2.06 9.25 -1.37
CA ILE A 40 -2.42 7.89 -0.96
C ILE A 40 -1.20 7.15 -0.39
N SER A 41 -0.03 7.26 -1.01
CA SER A 41 1.20 6.62 -0.52
C SER A 41 1.62 7.09 0.88
N ARG A 42 1.35 8.35 1.23
CA ARG A 42 1.66 8.87 2.57
C ARG A 42 0.68 8.30 3.59
N THR A 43 -0.62 8.35 3.30
CA THR A 43 -1.67 7.77 4.14
C THR A 43 -1.42 6.29 4.41
N VAL A 44 -1.10 5.51 3.37
CA VAL A 44 -0.73 4.10 3.51
C VAL A 44 0.52 3.92 4.37
N CYS A 45 1.58 4.71 4.15
CA CYS A 45 2.78 4.64 4.99
C CYS A 45 2.49 4.95 6.46
N GLU A 46 1.60 5.91 6.75
CA GLU A 46 1.24 6.26 8.11
C GLU A 46 0.46 5.13 8.78
N LEU A 47 -0.57 4.61 8.11
CA LEU A 47 -1.46 3.58 8.65
C LEU A 47 -0.78 2.22 8.80
N LEU A 48 0.12 1.87 7.89
CA LEU A 48 0.91 0.64 7.98
C LEU A 48 2.18 0.82 8.82
N GLU A 49 2.40 1.98 9.43
CA GLU A 49 3.65 2.34 10.11
C GLU A 49 4.89 2.04 9.26
N TRP A 50 4.79 2.22 7.94
CA TRP A 50 5.89 1.95 7.00
C TRP A 50 6.91 3.08 7.03
N LYS A 51 7.73 3.04 8.06
CA LYS A 51 8.69 4.07 8.40
C LYS A 51 10.13 3.55 8.32
N ARG A 52 11.06 4.46 8.13
CA ARG A 52 12.50 4.25 8.29
C ARG A 52 12.82 4.21 9.79
N PRO A 53 14.00 3.69 10.20
CA PRO A 53 14.41 3.68 11.61
C PRO A 53 14.44 5.07 12.26
N ASN A 54 14.61 6.14 11.47
CA ASN A 54 14.56 7.52 11.93
C ASN A 54 13.14 8.12 12.00
N GLY A 55 12.09 7.31 11.77
CA GLY A 55 10.69 7.75 11.81
C GLY A 55 10.15 8.34 10.51
N GLY A 56 10.99 8.62 9.51
CA GLY A 56 10.55 9.14 8.21
C GLY A 56 9.75 8.10 7.41
N LEU A 57 8.66 8.52 6.75
CA LEU A 57 7.85 7.62 5.91
C LEU A 57 8.66 7.07 4.73
N LYS A 58 8.43 5.81 4.38
CA LYS A 58 8.93 5.20 3.12
C LYS A 58 7.99 5.49 1.95
N ASN A 59 7.61 6.76 1.79
CA ASN A 59 6.59 7.19 0.83
C ASN A 59 6.94 6.87 -0.63
N LEU A 60 8.21 6.99 -1.04
CA LEU A 60 8.64 6.67 -2.40
C LEU A 60 8.51 5.18 -2.69
N GLU A 61 9.03 4.32 -1.80
CA GLU A 61 8.90 2.88 -1.88
C GLU A 61 7.43 2.44 -1.84
N CYS A 62 6.62 3.09 -1.00
CA CYS A 62 5.19 2.82 -0.93
C CYS A 62 4.46 3.25 -2.20
N ARG A 63 4.81 4.39 -2.77
CA ARG A 63 4.28 4.82 -4.06
C ARG A 63 4.60 3.80 -5.15
N GLN A 64 5.85 3.32 -5.23
CA GLN A 64 6.24 2.29 -6.19
C GLN A 64 5.48 0.99 -6.01
N MET A 65 5.25 0.57 -4.75
CA MET A 65 4.39 -0.59 -4.46
C MET A 65 2.96 -0.37 -4.96
N LEU A 66 2.36 0.80 -4.68
CA LEU A 66 1.00 1.13 -5.11
C LEU A 66 0.87 1.21 -6.63
N GLU A 67 1.84 1.84 -7.31
CA GLU A 67 1.90 1.90 -8.77
C GLU A 67 1.94 0.49 -9.36
N ARG A 68 2.77 -0.39 -8.79
CA ARG A 68 2.85 -1.79 -9.22
C ARG A 68 1.55 -2.56 -8.99
N LEU A 69 0.88 -2.33 -7.85
CA LEU A 69 -0.38 -3.00 -7.57
C LEU A 69 -1.50 -2.51 -8.50
N CYS A 70 -1.57 -1.22 -8.78
CA CYS A 70 -2.53 -0.63 -9.73
C CYS A 70 -2.33 -1.18 -11.15
N ASP A 71 -1.07 -1.34 -11.59
CA ASP A 71 -0.73 -1.98 -12.87
C ASP A 71 -1.17 -3.47 -12.93
N GLN A 72 -1.22 -4.14 -11.77
CA GLN A 72 -1.71 -5.51 -11.63
C GLN A 72 -3.24 -5.62 -11.44
N GLY A 73 -3.97 -4.51 -11.48
CA GLY A 73 -5.43 -4.48 -11.36
C GLY A 73 -5.97 -4.33 -9.94
N LEU A 74 -5.16 -3.83 -9.00
CA LEU A 74 -5.69 -3.19 -7.79
C LEU A 74 -6.53 -1.98 -8.16
#